data_AF-A0A964PVC8-F1
#
_entry.id   AF-A0A964PVC8-F1
#
_cell.length_a   1.000
_cell.length_b   1.000
_cell.length_c   1.000
_cell.angle_alpha   90.00
_cell.angle_beta   90.00
_cell.angle_gamma   90.00
#
_symmetry.space_group_name_H-M   'P 1'
#
loop_
_entity.id
_entity.type
_entity.pdbx_description
1 polymer ?
#
loop_
_entity_poly.entity_id
_entity_poly.type
_entity_poly.pdbx_seq_one_letter_code
_entity_poly.pdbx_strand_id
1 'polypeptide(L)'
;MRTADLAGGVRAPPRRGRPGATPPARRRASDLRDVQFGWLGHRAGQGQDAERGDPEASRQVSAFVDTSVWYAATDTADARHQRVREILEAGEPLITSDHVLVETWLLINARRHHSGADDFWKEIRAGAARVESTTPSDMEVAWQIGERFPDQGFSLVDRTSFATMMRLGITRVASFDSHFAVFRYGPRDSLAFEVLR
;
A
#
# COMPACT_ATOMS: atom_id res chain seq x y z
N MET A 1 45.68 -63.89 -18.45
CA MET A 1 46.74 -63.05 -19.07
C MET A 1 46.61 -61.63 -18.51
N ARG A 2 47.66 -60.80 -18.53
CA ARG A 2 47.64 -59.43 -17.94
C ARG A 2 47.25 -58.36 -18.98
N THR A 3 46.47 -57.37 -18.54
CA THR A 3 46.37 -55.93 -18.95
C THR A 3 45.17 -55.33 -18.19
N ALA A 4 45.15 -54.18 -17.50
CA ALA A 4 45.77 -52.85 -17.67
C ALA A 4 45.31 -52.14 -18.96
N ASP A 5 44.88 -50.87 -19.02
CA ASP A 5 44.54 -49.82 -18.03
C ASP A 5 43.59 -48.81 -18.77
N LEU A 6 43.02 -47.69 -18.29
CA LEU A 6 43.24 -46.70 -17.22
C LEU A 6 41.87 -46.22 -16.65
N ALA A 7 41.85 -45.68 -15.43
CA ALA A 7 40.71 -44.94 -14.88
C ALA A 7 40.98 -43.41 -14.78
N GLY A 8 40.53 -42.64 -15.78
CA GLY A 8 40.74 -41.19 -15.88
C GLY A 8 39.88 -40.34 -14.94
N GLY A 9 40.22 -40.28 -13.65
CA GLY A 9 39.48 -39.50 -12.65
C GLY A 9 39.69 -37.97 -12.78
N VAL A 10 38.71 -37.26 -13.35
CA VAL A 10 38.73 -35.79 -13.44
C VAL A 10 38.50 -35.15 -12.07
N ARG A 11 39.56 -34.65 -11.42
CA ARG A 11 39.47 -33.85 -10.20
C ARG A 11 38.86 -32.47 -10.48
N ALA A 12 37.74 -32.16 -9.82
CA ALA A 12 37.23 -30.79 -9.77
C ALA A 12 38.18 -29.88 -8.94
N PRO A 13 38.37 -28.61 -9.33
CA PRO A 13 39.22 -27.67 -8.59
C PRO A 13 38.57 -27.22 -7.27
N PRO A 14 39.37 -26.89 -6.24
CA PRO A 14 38.85 -26.44 -4.95
C PRO A 14 38.16 -25.07 -5.08
N ARG A 15 36.93 -24.95 -4.56
CA ARG A 15 36.20 -23.68 -4.48
C ARG A 15 36.94 -22.74 -3.52
N ARG A 16 37.57 -21.68 -4.05
CA ARG A 16 38.04 -20.56 -3.23
C ARG A 16 36.83 -19.88 -2.58
N GLY A 17 36.77 -19.87 -1.26
CA GLY A 17 35.76 -19.10 -0.52
C GLY A 17 35.94 -17.61 -0.80
N ARG A 18 34.83 -16.89 -1.03
CA ARG A 18 34.84 -15.42 -0.97
C ARG A 18 35.07 -15.02 0.49
N PRO A 19 35.87 -13.98 0.79
CA PRO A 19 35.91 -13.40 2.13
C PRO A 19 34.49 -12.95 2.51
N GLY A 20 34.10 -13.21 3.76
CA GLY A 20 32.74 -12.92 4.21
C GLY A 20 32.45 -11.42 4.15
N ALA A 21 31.38 -11.03 3.47
CA ALA A 21 30.85 -9.68 3.57
C ALA A 21 30.45 -9.43 5.02
N THR A 22 31.01 -8.39 5.64
CA THR A 22 30.62 -7.98 6.98
C THR A 22 29.12 -7.68 6.97
N PRO A 23 28.29 -8.30 7.84
CA PRO A 23 26.89 -7.94 7.94
C PRO A 23 26.77 -6.45 8.23
N PRO A 24 25.80 -5.72 7.63
CA PRO A 24 25.55 -4.33 8.00
C PRO A 24 25.33 -4.25 9.50
N ALA A 25 25.95 -3.27 10.15
CA ALA A 25 25.97 -3.18 11.61
C ALA A 25 24.55 -3.23 12.16
N ARG A 26 24.27 -4.20 13.06
CA ARG A 26 22.98 -4.30 13.72
C ARG A 26 22.72 -2.99 14.47
N ARG A 27 21.76 -2.20 13.99
CA ARG A 27 21.22 -1.05 14.73
C ARG A 27 20.82 -1.50 16.12
N ARG A 28 21.09 -0.67 17.13
CA ARG A 28 20.80 -1.02 18.51
C ARG A 28 19.29 -1.05 18.72
N ALA A 29 18.82 -1.88 19.65
CA ALA A 29 17.41 -1.92 20.07
C ALA A 29 16.93 -0.60 20.75
N SER A 30 17.81 0.40 20.88
CA SER A 30 17.48 1.77 21.27
C SER A 30 16.90 2.63 20.15
N ASP A 31 17.08 2.25 18.88
CA ASP A 31 16.51 2.94 17.71
C ASP A 31 15.00 2.60 17.52
N LEU A 32 14.37 1.89 18.47
CA LEU A 32 13.04 1.27 18.32
C LEU A 32 11.89 2.17 18.80
N ARG A 33 11.88 3.41 18.29
CA ARG A 33 10.75 4.35 18.24
C ARG A 33 10.98 5.16 16.95
N ASP A 34 10.01 5.42 16.09
CA ASP A 34 8.57 5.52 16.29
C ASP A 34 7.79 5.09 15.03
N VAL A 35 6.73 4.28 15.16
CA VAL A 35 5.63 4.28 14.18
C VAL A 35 4.56 5.25 14.71
N GLN A 36 4.79 6.53 14.47
CA GLN A 36 3.86 7.57 14.90
C GLN A 36 2.72 7.72 13.89
N PHE A 37 1.53 7.27 14.28
CA PHE A 37 0.26 7.79 13.77
C PHE A 37 -0.43 8.70 14.80
N GLY A 38 0.21 8.98 15.94
CA GLY A 38 -0.36 9.77 17.04
C GLY A 38 -0.71 11.23 16.72
N TRP A 39 -0.46 11.70 15.49
CA TRP A 39 -0.97 12.97 14.97
C TRP A 39 -2.25 12.84 14.12
N LEU A 40 -2.60 11.64 13.62
CA LEU A 40 -3.90 11.39 12.93
C LEU A 40 -5.05 11.23 13.94
N GLY A 41 -4.77 10.73 15.14
CA GLY A 41 -5.79 10.35 16.12
C GLY A 41 -6.38 11.51 16.93
N HIS A 42 -7.33 12.28 16.38
CA HIS A 42 -8.41 12.97 17.15
C HIS A 42 -9.54 13.52 16.25
N ARG A 43 -10.26 12.65 15.50
CA ARG A 43 -11.44 13.04 14.69
C ARG A 43 -12.68 12.15 14.88
N ALA A 44 -12.81 11.50 16.03
CA ALA A 44 -14.00 10.73 16.37
C ALA A 44 -15.13 11.64 16.89
N GLY A 45 -16.15 11.90 16.06
CA GLY A 45 -17.47 12.35 16.51
C GLY A 45 -17.89 13.79 16.16
N GLN A 46 -18.57 13.93 15.02
CA GLN A 46 -19.61 14.94 14.76
C GLN A 46 -20.43 14.47 13.55
N GLY A 47 -21.76 14.61 13.57
CA GLY A 47 -22.63 14.11 12.50
C GLY A 47 -23.88 13.32 12.93
N GLN A 48 -24.37 13.47 14.16
CA GLN A 48 -25.78 13.27 14.45
C GLN A 48 -26.41 14.67 14.49
N ASP A 49 -27.16 15.01 13.43
CA ASP A 49 -28.25 16.01 13.36
C ASP A 49 -28.53 16.29 11.87
N ALA A 50 -29.28 15.39 11.24
CA ALA A 50 -29.62 15.46 9.82
C ALA A 50 -30.87 16.32 9.60
N GLU A 51 -30.72 17.65 9.70
CA GLU A 51 -31.72 18.57 9.14
C GLU A 51 -31.81 18.44 7.61
N ARG A 52 -32.92 18.93 7.04
CA ARG A 52 -33.31 18.65 5.65
C ARG A 52 -32.49 19.43 4.63
N GLY A 53 -31.33 18.91 4.26
CA GLY A 53 -30.51 19.38 3.15
C GLY A 53 -30.85 18.76 1.79
N ASP A 54 -30.47 19.45 0.71
CA ASP A 54 -30.58 18.99 -0.68
C ASP A 54 -29.57 17.85 -0.95
N PRO A 55 -29.99 16.67 -1.47
CA PRO A 55 -29.13 15.50 -1.59
C PRO A 55 -27.93 15.64 -2.55
N GLU A 56 -27.89 16.64 -3.44
CA GLU A 56 -26.68 16.92 -4.26
C GLU A 56 -25.68 17.85 -3.55
N ALA A 57 -26.11 18.64 -2.56
CA ALA A 57 -25.33 19.76 -2.01
C ALA A 57 -24.22 19.36 -1.01
N SER A 58 -24.14 18.09 -0.60
CA SER A 58 -23.24 17.62 0.45
C SER A 58 -22.45 16.36 0.10
N ARG A 59 -22.14 16.16 -1.20
CA ARG A 59 -21.21 15.09 -1.64
C ARG A 59 -19.78 15.38 -1.18
N GLN A 60 -19.50 15.04 0.08
CA GLN A 60 -18.23 15.32 0.74
C GLN A 60 -17.06 14.71 -0.05
N VAL A 61 -16.19 15.58 -0.57
CA VAL A 61 -14.97 15.17 -1.27
C VAL A 61 -14.12 14.35 -0.30
N SER A 62 -13.66 13.19 -0.75
CA SER A 62 -12.89 12.22 0.02
C SER A 62 -11.77 11.65 -0.84
N ALA A 63 -10.69 11.22 -0.19
CA ALA A 63 -9.53 10.65 -0.83
C ALA A 63 -9.37 9.18 -0.46
N PHE A 64 -9.13 8.32 -1.45
CA PHE A 64 -8.61 6.97 -1.20
C PHE A 64 -7.14 7.06 -0.80
N VAL A 65 -6.68 6.23 0.14
CA VAL A 65 -5.29 6.20 0.60
C VAL A 65 -4.71 4.81 0.38
N ASP A 66 -3.68 4.76 -0.45
CA ASP A 66 -3.01 3.54 -0.89
C ASP A 66 -1.88 3.08 0.06
N THR A 67 -1.49 1.81 -0.05
CA THR A 67 -0.41 1.17 0.72
C THR A 67 0.89 1.95 0.66
N SER A 68 1.23 2.56 -0.48
CA SER A 68 2.45 3.35 -0.61
C SER A 68 2.50 4.58 0.30
N VAL A 69 1.35 5.21 0.59
CA VAL A 69 1.25 6.38 1.48
C VAL A 69 1.18 5.95 2.94
N TRP A 70 0.40 4.93 3.28
CA TRP A 70 0.38 4.38 4.64
C TRP A 70 1.75 3.86 5.08
N TYR A 71 2.48 3.17 4.20
CA TYR A 71 3.84 2.71 4.48
C TYR A 71 4.80 3.87 4.73
N ALA A 72 4.75 4.92 3.90
CA ALA A 72 5.58 6.11 4.07
C ALA A 72 5.23 6.94 5.34
N ALA A 73 3.98 6.87 5.82
CA ALA A 73 3.61 7.43 7.12
C ALA A 73 4.36 6.76 8.29
N THR A 74 4.67 5.45 8.19
CA THR A 74 5.41 4.71 9.23
C THR A 74 6.90 5.04 9.32
N ASP A 75 7.44 5.86 8.41
CA ASP A 75 8.86 6.20 8.38
C ASP A 75 9.06 7.71 8.48
N THR A 76 9.33 8.20 9.69
CA THR A 76 9.68 9.60 9.97
C THR A 76 10.98 10.04 9.29
N ALA A 77 11.76 9.10 8.74
CA ALA A 77 12.97 9.34 7.96
C ALA A 77 12.79 9.27 6.43
N ASP A 78 11.59 8.95 5.90
CA ASP A 78 11.35 9.02 4.45
C ASP A 78 11.28 10.50 4.01
N ALA A 79 11.91 10.83 2.88
CA ALA A 79 11.92 12.19 2.34
C ALA A 79 10.51 12.73 2.01
N ARG A 80 9.52 11.84 1.85
CA ARG A 80 8.10 12.16 1.62
C ARG A 80 7.33 12.38 2.93
N HIS A 81 7.90 12.15 4.10
CA HIS A 81 7.14 12.08 5.35
C HIS A 81 6.31 13.34 5.64
N GLN A 82 6.91 14.52 5.49
CA GLN A 82 6.21 15.80 5.60
C GLN A 82 5.02 15.91 4.63
N ARG A 83 5.20 15.42 3.40
CA ARG A 83 4.18 15.46 2.34
C ARG A 83 3.05 14.45 2.58
N VAL A 84 3.36 13.28 3.13
CA VAL A 84 2.36 12.32 3.62
C VAL A 84 1.50 12.96 4.72
N ARG A 85 2.11 13.67 5.67
CA ARG A 85 1.37 14.37 6.72
C ARG A 85 0.44 15.44 6.16
N GLU A 86 0.90 16.28 5.23
CA GLU A 86 0.05 17.25 4.53
C GLU A 86 -1.18 16.62 3.87
N ILE A 87 -1.02 15.45 3.25
CA ILE A 87 -2.10 14.74 2.55
C ILE A 87 -3.09 14.12 3.55
N LEU A 88 -2.60 13.48 4.62
CA LEU A 88 -3.46 12.83 5.62
C LEU A 88 -4.11 13.83 6.60
N GLU A 89 -3.51 14.99 6.82
CA GLU A 89 -4.04 16.08 7.67
C GLU A 89 -4.90 17.08 6.88
N ALA A 90 -5.00 16.93 5.55
CA ALA A 90 -5.66 17.86 4.60
C ALA A 90 -7.13 18.21 4.91
N GLY A 91 -7.79 17.41 5.75
CA GLY A 91 -9.08 17.75 6.35
C GLY A 91 -10.27 16.95 5.83
N GLU A 92 -10.12 16.30 4.67
CA GLU A 92 -11.14 15.45 4.03
C GLU A 92 -11.25 14.04 4.65
N PRO A 93 -12.37 13.31 4.47
CA PRO A 93 -12.48 11.92 4.87
C PRO A 93 -11.52 11.03 4.07
N LEU A 94 -10.71 10.26 4.79
CA LEU A 94 -9.80 9.27 4.22
C LEU A 94 -10.49 7.91 4.14
N ILE A 95 -10.39 7.27 2.97
CA ILE A 95 -10.93 5.94 2.68
C ILE A 95 -9.77 4.99 2.37
N THR A 96 -9.84 3.74 2.80
CA THR A 96 -8.90 2.66 2.41
C THR A 96 -9.69 1.38 2.17
N SER A 97 -9.19 0.46 1.33
CA SER A 97 -9.77 -0.89 1.25
C SER A 97 -9.22 -1.80 2.35
N ASP A 98 -9.96 -2.87 2.64
CA ASP A 98 -9.50 -4.02 3.43
C ASP A 98 -8.26 -4.70 2.81
N HIS A 99 -8.15 -4.75 1.48
CA HIS A 99 -6.98 -5.24 0.78
C HIS A 99 -5.74 -4.35 1.00
N VAL A 100 -5.86 -3.03 0.87
CA VAL A 100 -4.77 -2.09 1.17
C VAL A 100 -4.35 -2.17 2.64
N LEU A 101 -5.32 -2.32 3.56
CA LEU A 101 -5.04 -2.54 4.98
C LEU A 101 -4.18 -3.81 5.20
N VAL A 102 -4.56 -4.94 4.61
CA VAL A 102 -3.84 -6.22 4.75
C VAL A 102 -2.45 -6.15 4.11
N GLU A 103 -2.33 -5.61 2.90
CA GLU A 103 -1.03 -5.45 2.23
C GLU A 103 -0.11 -4.52 3.02
N THR A 104 -0.63 -3.40 3.52
CA THR A 104 0.15 -2.46 4.35
C THR A 104 0.64 -3.10 5.63
N TRP A 105 -0.22 -3.85 6.36
CA TRP A 105 0.21 -4.57 7.58
C TRP A 105 1.33 -5.57 7.26
N LEU A 106 1.17 -6.37 6.19
CA LEU A 106 2.19 -7.33 5.75
C LEU A 106 3.50 -6.63 5.35
N LEU A 107 3.42 -5.49 4.66
CA LEU A 107 4.57 -4.72 4.20
C LEU A 107 5.35 -4.08 5.36
N ILE A 108 4.65 -3.54 6.37
CA ILE A 108 5.26 -3.01 7.59
C ILE A 108 5.90 -4.15 8.39
N ASN A 109 5.19 -5.25 8.61
CA ASN A 109 5.72 -6.40 9.35
C ASN A 109 6.99 -6.97 8.69
N ALA A 110 6.99 -7.10 7.35
CA ALA A 110 8.13 -7.64 6.59
C ALA A 110 9.34 -6.69 6.48
N ARG A 111 9.13 -5.37 6.46
CA ARG A 111 10.22 -4.37 6.26
C ARG A 111 10.64 -3.62 7.52
N ARG A 112 9.81 -3.61 8.57
CA ARG A 112 10.07 -2.97 9.87
C ARG A 112 10.05 -4.03 10.96
N HIS A 113 8.88 -4.31 11.52
CA HIS A 113 8.65 -5.26 12.62
C HIS A 113 7.15 -5.36 12.94
N HIS A 114 6.74 -6.45 13.60
CA HIS A 114 5.34 -6.78 13.89
C HIS A 114 4.57 -5.68 14.65
N SER A 115 5.13 -5.12 15.73
CA SER A 115 4.41 -4.11 16.53
C SER A 115 4.13 -2.84 15.73
N GLY A 116 5.03 -2.42 14.82
CA GLY A 116 4.76 -1.29 13.93
C GLY A 116 3.59 -1.53 12.96
N ALA A 117 3.32 -2.79 12.60
CA ALA A 117 2.15 -3.16 11.81
C ALA A 117 0.87 -3.17 12.66
N ASP A 118 0.97 -3.63 13.92
CA ASP A 118 -0.15 -3.58 14.88
C ASP A 118 -0.49 -2.16 15.31
N ASP A 119 0.50 -1.28 15.44
CA ASP A 119 0.32 0.16 15.69
C ASP A 119 -0.41 0.82 14.52
N PHE A 120 -0.03 0.54 13.27
CA PHE A 120 -0.81 0.95 12.08
C PHE A 120 -2.27 0.46 12.16
N TRP A 121 -2.50 -0.82 12.45
CA TRP A 121 -3.84 -1.38 12.53
C TRP A 121 -4.68 -0.79 13.67
N LYS A 122 -4.08 -0.56 14.83
CA LYS A 122 -4.69 0.12 15.99
C LYS A 122 -5.20 1.51 15.62
N GLU A 123 -4.50 2.22 14.74
CA GLU A 123 -4.77 3.62 14.41
C GLU A 123 -5.82 3.73 13.28
N ILE A 124 -5.80 2.83 12.29
CA ILE A 124 -6.95 2.59 11.40
C ILE A 124 -8.22 2.27 12.22
N ARG A 125 -8.12 1.40 13.23
CA ARG A 125 -9.23 1.11 14.16
C ARG A 125 -9.63 2.28 15.07
N ALA A 126 -8.77 3.30 15.24
CA ALA A 126 -9.08 4.53 15.96
C ALA A 126 -9.77 5.59 15.07
N GLY A 127 -9.94 5.31 13.78
CA GLY A 127 -10.59 6.21 12.82
C GLY A 127 -9.64 7.01 11.93
N ALA A 128 -8.36 6.61 11.82
CA ALA A 128 -7.39 7.23 10.90
C ALA A 128 -7.87 7.20 9.43
N ALA A 129 -8.64 6.19 9.03
CA ALA A 129 -9.41 6.15 7.80
C ALA A 129 -10.63 5.23 7.96
N ARG A 130 -11.65 5.42 7.13
CA ARG A 130 -12.76 4.47 6.97
C ARG A 130 -12.30 3.32 6.07
N VAL A 131 -12.37 2.10 6.60
CA VAL A 131 -12.09 0.87 5.82
C VAL A 131 -13.35 0.47 5.06
N GLU A 132 -13.22 0.33 3.74
CA GLU A 132 -14.23 -0.21 2.84
C GLU A 132 -13.92 -1.69 2.54
N SER A 133 -14.94 -2.54 2.63
CA SER A 133 -14.80 -3.93 2.21
C SER A 133 -14.77 -4.07 0.70
N THR A 134 -13.85 -4.88 0.18
CA THR A 134 -13.83 -5.29 -1.23
C THR A 134 -14.97 -6.29 -1.46
N THR A 135 -15.88 -6.00 -2.37
CA THR A 135 -17.04 -6.85 -2.67
C THR A 135 -16.71 -7.89 -3.76
N PRO A 136 -17.50 -8.97 -3.89
CA PRO A 136 -17.38 -9.88 -5.04
C PRO A 136 -17.54 -9.18 -6.40
N SER A 137 -18.28 -8.06 -6.46
CA SER A 137 -18.38 -7.25 -7.67
C SER A 137 -17.09 -6.48 -7.98
N ASP A 138 -16.39 -6.00 -6.95
CA ASP A 138 -15.09 -5.34 -7.14
C ASP A 138 -14.01 -6.33 -7.57
N MET A 139 -14.10 -7.58 -7.11
CA MET A 139 -13.21 -8.68 -7.53
C MET A 139 -13.39 -9.04 -9.01
N GLU A 140 -14.64 -9.12 -9.49
CA GLU A 140 -14.92 -9.37 -10.91
C GLU A 140 -14.48 -8.19 -11.79
N VAL A 141 -14.73 -6.94 -11.36
CA VAL A 141 -14.20 -5.75 -12.06
C VAL A 141 -12.66 -5.74 -12.03
N ALA A 142 -12.02 -6.15 -10.94
CA ALA A 142 -10.56 -6.25 -10.85
C ALA A 142 -9.97 -7.33 -11.79
N TRP A 143 -10.69 -8.43 -12.02
CA TRP A 143 -10.35 -9.41 -13.04
C TRP A 143 -10.45 -8.81 -14.45
N GLN A 144 -11.57 -8.15 -14.76
CA GLN A 144 -11.80 -7.50 -16.06
C GLN A 144 -10.82 -6.36 -16.35
N ILE A 145 -10.37 -5.61 -15.34
CA ILE A 145 -9.26 -4.64 -15.47
C ILE A 145 -7.97 -5.33 -15.89
N GLY A 146 -7.71 -6.54 -15.38
CA GLY A 146 -6.55 -7.35 -15.77
C GLY A 146 -6.55 -7.73 -17.25
N GLU A 147 -7.66 -8.29 -17.72
CA GLU A 147 -7.86 -8.67 -19.13
C GLU A 147 -7.78 -7.45 -20.08
N ARG A 148 -8.17 -6.28 -19.59
CA ARG A 148 -8.23 -5.02 -20.35
C ARG A 148 -6.89 -4.29 -20.44
N PHE A 149 -6.01 -4.45 -19.46
CA PHE A 149 -4.69 -3.82 -19.38
C PHE A 149 -3.58 -4.89 -19.23
N PRO A 150 -3.45 -5.84 -20.18
CA PRO A 150 -2.57 -7.01 -20.05
C PRO A 150 -1.07 -6.68 -20.12
N ASP A 151 -0.73 -5.47 -20.56
CA ASP A 151 0.62 -4.89 -20.59
C ASP A 151 1.00 -4.17 -19.29
N GLN A 152 0.05 -3.95 -18.37
CA GLN A 152 0.25 -3.17 -17.15
C GLN A 152 0.52 -4.05 -15.92
N GLY A 153 1.50 -3.64 -15.11
CA GLY A 153 1.97 -4.36 -13.93
C GLY A 153 1.05 -4.32 -12.71
N PHE A 154 -0.22 -3.91 -12.85
CA PHE A 154 -1.17 -3.69 -11.76
C PHE A 154 -1.30 -4.96 -10.89
N SER A 155 -1.09 -4.84 -9.58
CA SER A 155 -1.34 -5.90 -8.60
C SER A 155 -2.85 -6.18 -8.44
N LEU A 156 -3.22 -7.21 -7.69
CA LEU A 156 -4.62 -7.41 -7.33
C LEU A 156 -5.14 -6.31 -6.39
N VAL A 157 -4.28 -5.74 -5.54
CA VAL A 157 -4.63 -4.64 -4.64
C VAL A 157 -4.89 -3.35 -5.42
N ASP A 158 -4.06 -3.03 -6.43
CA ASP A 158 -4.32 -1.93 -7.38
C ASP A 158 -5.70 -2.08 -8.02
N ARG A 159 -5.95 -3.23 -8.68
CA ARG A 159 -7.18 -3.48 -9.46
C ARG A 159 -8.44 -3.43 -8.60
N THR A 160 -8.39 -4.01 -7.40
CA THR A 160 -9.52 -3.99 -6.43
C THR A 160 -9.73 -2.61 -5.80
N SER A 161 -8.65 -1.82 -5.64
CA SER A 161 -8.75 -0.41 -5.23
C SER A 161 -9.38 0.45 -6.33
N PHE A 162 -8.97 0.29 -7.59
CA PHE A 162 -9.60 0.97 -8.73
C PHE A 162 -11.10 0.66 -8.81
N ALA A 163 -11.47 -0.63 -8.69
CA ALA A 163 -12.86 -1.08 -8.69
C ALA A 163 -13.67 -0.47 -7.54
N THR A 164 -13.12 -0.50 -6.31
CA THR A 164 -13.74 0.08 -5.12
C THR A 164 -13.93 1.60 -5.25
N MET A 165 -12.92 2.32 -5.74
CA MET A 165 -13.01 3.75 -6.03
C MET A 165 -14.09 4.06 -7.08
N MET A 166 -14.14 3.29 -8.18
CA MET A 166 -15.17 3.42 -9.23
C MET A 166 -16.58 3.16 -8.68
N ARG A 167 -16.77 2.11 -7.85
CA ARG A 167 -18.05 1.79 -7.20
C ARG A 167 -18.53 2.92 -6.27
N LEU A 168 -17.61 3.52 -5.51
CA LEU A 168 -17.93 4.58 -4.54
C LEU A 168 -18.00 5.98 -5.17
N GLY A 169 -17.53 6.12 -6.42
CA GLY A 169 -17.40 7.43 -7.09
C GLY A 169 -16.28 8.30 -6.51
N ILE A 170 -15.25 7.69 -5.91
CA ILE A 170 -14.06 8.38 -5.39
C ILE A 170 -13.11 8.64 -6.58
N THR A 171 -12.77 9.91 -6.80
CA THR A 171 -11.90 10.34 -7.92
C THR A 171 -10.48 10.71 -7.49
N ARG A 172 -10.25 10.95 -6.19
CA ARG A 172 -8.98 11.44 -5.63
C ARG A 172 -8.29 10.32 -4.85
N VAL A 173 -6.97 10.17 -5.02
CA VAL A 173 -6.18 9.12 -4.37
C VAL A 173 -4.80 9.59 -3.94
N ALA A 174 -4.47 9.36 -2.67
CA ALA A 174 -3.12 9.47 -2.16
C ALA A 174 -2.34 8.18 -2.48
N SER A 175 -1.46 8.23 -3.50
CA SER A 175 -0.58 7.11 -3.86
C SER A 175 0.73 7.61 -4.50
N PHE A 176 1.86 7.08 -4.02
CA PHE A 176 3.16 7.25 -4.65
C PHE A 176 3.43 6.24 -5.76
N ASP A 177 2.55 5.26 -6.00
CA ASP A 177 2.64 4.40 -7.18
C ASP A 177 2.23 5.17 -8.44
N SER A 178 2.90 4.85 -9.56
CA SER A 178 2.53 5.25 -10.90
C SER A 178 1.18 4.69 -11.37
N HIS A 179 0.78 3.49 -10.92
CA HIS A 179 -0.37 2.74 -11.42
C HIS A 179 -1.67 3.56 -11.42
N PHE A 180 -1.99 4.23 -10.31
CA PHE A 180 -3.18 5.10 -10.19
C PHE A 180 -3.19 6.29 -11.17
N ALA A 181 -2.02 6.74 -11.65
CA ALA A 181 -1.92 7.80 -12.67
C ALA A 181 -1.90 7.26 -14.12
N VAL A 182 -1.64 5.97 -14.31
CA VAL A 182 -1.69 5.28 -15.62
C VAL A 182 -3.09 4.76 -15.93
N PHE A 183 -3.78 4.18 -14.93
CA PHE A 183 -5.10 3.58 -15.10
C PHE A 183 -6.15 4.57 -15.64
N ARG A 184 -7.02 4.09 -16.55
CA ARG A 184 -8.10 4.86 -17.15
C ARG A 184 -9.41 4.09 -17.11
N TYR A 185 -10.51 4.83 -16.98
CA TYR A 185 -11.85 4.28 -16.83
C TYR A 185 -12.92 5.17 -17.46
N GLY A 186 -14.18 4.74 -17.35
CA GLY A 186 -15.32 5.43 -17.95
C GLY A 186 -15.42 5.27 -19.47
N PRO A 187 -16.33 6.02 -20.12
CA PRO A 187 -16.56 5.90 -21.56
C PRO A 187 -15.29 6.23 -22.36
N ARG A 188 -14.80 5.25 -23.13
CA ARG A 188 -13.59 5.40 -23.99
C ARG A 188 -12.34 5.87 -23.21
N ASP A 189 -12.19 5.48 -21.95
CA ASP A 189 -11.02 5.79 -21.12
C ASP A 189 -10.76 7.28 -20.91
N SER A 190 -11.83 8.08 -20.95
CA SER A 190 -11.78 9.53 -20.76
C SER A 190 -11.56 9.98 -19.31
N LEU A 191 -11.64 9.07 -18.33
CA LEU A 191 -11.47 9.39 -16.90
C LEU A 191 -10.16 8.81 -16.35
N ALA A 192 -9.56 9.55 -15.43
CA ALA A 192 -8.36 9.19 -14.67
C ALA A 192 -8.56 9.62 -13.21
N PHE A 193 -7.85 8.99 -12.27
CA PHE A 193 -7.83 9.45 -10.89
C PHE A 193 -6.92 10.67 -10.74
N GLU A 194 -7.33 11.61 -9.88
CA GLU A 194 -6.47 12.70 -9.42
C GLU A 194 -5.55 12.15 -8.32
N VAL A 195 -4.25 12.05 -8.61
CA VAL A 195 -3.29 11.44 -7.69
C VAL A 195 -2.58 12.49 -6.84
N LEU A 196 -2.82 12.46 -5.53
CA LEU A 196 -2.18 13.27 -4.51
C LEU A 196 -0.79 12.69 -4.21
N ARG A 197 0.24 13.51 -4.43
CA ARG A 197 1.65 13.21 -4.17
C ARG A 197 2.36 14.44 -3.61
#